data_AF-A0A7J4XM55-F1
#
_entry.id   AF-A0A7J4XM55-F1
#
_cell.length_a   1.000
_cell.length_b   1.000
_cell.length_c   1.000
_cell.angle_alpha   90.00
_cell.angle_beta   90.00
_cell.angle_gamma   90.00
#
_symmetry.space_group_name_H-M   'P 1'
#
loop_
_entity.id
_entity.type
_entity.pdbx_description
1 polymer ?
#
loop_
_entity_poly.entity_id
_entity_poly.type
_entity_poly.pdbx_seq_one_letter_code
_entity_poly.pdbx_strand_id
1 'polypeptide(L)' 'MNKNRRNRIVEIIDQINDVKNDIDDIISEERDAYDNLPEGFQTGVKGDKIESAVAAMESSNESLDKAIAKLNEAMK' A
#
# COMPACT_ATOMS: atom_id res chain seq x y z
N MET A 1 -13.05 20.54 -15.52
CA MET A 1 -11.75 21.03 -14.99
C MET A 1 -10.86 21.55 -16.13
N ASN A 2 -9.89 22.45 -15.89
CA ASN A 2 -8.97 22.90 -16.94
C ASN A 2 -7.75 21.96 -17.09
N LYS A 3 -7.01 22.08 -18.20
CA LYS A 3 -5.87 21.21 -18.52
C LYS A 3 -4.80 21.20 -17.43
N ASN A 4 -4.41 22.37 -16.93
CA ASN A 4 -3.35 22.48 -15.91
C ASN A 4 -3.73 21.77 -14.60
N ARG A 5 -5.00 21.86 -14.17
CA ARG A 5 -5.48 21.16 -12.97
C ARG A 5 -5.58 19.64 -13.18
N ARG A 6 -5.97 19.19 -14.38
CA ARG A 6 -5.95 17.75 -14.74
C ARG A 6 -4.54 17.18 -14.72
N ASN A 7 -3.56 17.88 -15.31
CA ASN A 7 -2.16 17.42 -15.30
C ASN A 7 -1.62 17.23 -13.87
N ARG A 8 -1.89 18.18 -12.97
CA ARG A 8 -1.49 18.06 -11.56
C ARG A 8 -2.14 16.89 -10.85
N ILE A 9 -3.36 16.49 -11.24
CA ILE A 9 -4.02 15.30 -10.68
C ILE A 9 -3.38 14.02 -11.21
N VAL A 10 -2.96 14.00 -12.48
CA VAL A 10 -2.18 12.87 -13.02
C VAL A 10 -0.87 12.70 -12.26
N GLU A 11 -0.13 13.79 -12.01
CA GLU A 11 1.10 13.76 -11.20
C GLU A 11 0.85 13.21 -9.78
N ILE A 12 -0.28 13.58 -9.15
CA ILE A 12 -0.68 13.03 -7.84
C ILE A 12 -0.97 11.53 -7.94
N ILE A 13 -1.65 11.07 -8.99
CA ILE A 13 -1.93 9.65 -9.21
C ILE A 13 -0.62 8.87 -9.37
N ASP A 14 0.34 9.40 -10.13
CA ASP A 14 1.65 8.79 -10.32
C ASP A 14 2.38 8.65 -8.98
N GLN A 15 2.41 9.71 -8.16
CA GLN A 15 2.98 9.66 -6.81
C GLN A 15 2.28 8.65 -5.90
N ILE A 16 0.96 8.51 -6.00
CA ILE A 16 0.23 7.50 -5.22
C ILE A 16 0.64 6.10 -5.67
N ASN A 17 0.80 5.86 -6.98
CA ASN A 17 1.25 4.56 -7.48
C ASN A 17 2.68 4.22 -7.01
N ASP A 18 3.58 5.21 -6.99
CA ASP A 18 4.93 5.02 -6.45
C ASP A 18 4.88 4.60 -4.97
N VAL A 19 4.08 5.31 -4.16
CA VAL A 19 3.88 4.95 -2.74
C VAL A 19 3.28 3.55 -2.57
N LYS A 20 2.34 3.16 -3.44
CA LYS A 20 1.76 1.80 -3.39
C LYS A 20 2.81 0.72 -3.64
N ASN A 21 3.69 0.94 -4.62
CA ASN A 21 4.78 0.01 -4.91
C ASN A 21 5.75 -0.10 -3.72
N ASP A 22 6.12 1.03 -3.11
CA ASP A 22 6.97 1.04 -1.91
C ASP A 22 6.32 0.25 -0.76
N ILE A 23 4.99 0.35 -0.60
CA ILE A 23 4.24 -0.42 0.40
C ILE A 23 4.26 -1.92 0.07
N ASP A 24 4.07 -2.31 -1.21
CA ASP A 24 4.10 -3.72 -1.64
C ASP A 24 5.49 -4.35 -1.46
N ASP A 25 6.56 -3.56 -1.69
CA ASP A 25 7.94 -3.99 -1.42
C ASP A 25 8.14 -4.27 0.08
N ILE A 26 7.69 -3.36 0.96
CA ILE A 26 7.78 -3.57 2.42
C ILE A 26 6.92 -4.77 2.88
N ILE A 27 5.73 -4.95 2.31
CA ILE A 27 4.90 -6.14 2.59
C ILE A 27 5.66 -7.42 2.25
N SER A 28 6.37 -7.43 1.11
CA SER A 28 7.17 -8.57 0.68
C SER A 28 8.33 -8.83 1.66
N GLU A 29 9.02 -7.78 2.08
CA GLU A 29 10.08 -7.87 3.10
C GLU A 29 9.56 -8.41 4.45
N GLU A 30 8.38 -7.96 4.90
CA GLU A 30 7.76 -8.43 6.15
C GLU A 30 7.32 -9.91 6.06
N ARG A 31 6.80 -10.34 4.92
CA ARG A 31 6.45 -11.75 4.67
C ARG A 31 7.68 -12.64 4.67
N ASP A 32 8.76 -12.21 4.00
CA ASP A 32 10.04 -12.91 4.03
C ASP A 32 10.60 -12.95 5.47
N ALA A 33 10.46 -11.88 6.24
CA ALA A 33 10.87 -11.83 7.63
C ALA A 33 10.06 -12.81 8.51
N TYR A 34 8.76 -12.93 8.28
CA TYR A 34 7.88 -13.89 8.95
C TYR A 34 8.25 -15.34 8.63
N ASP A 35 8.44 -15.66 7.35
CA ASP A 35 8.79 -17.01 6.89
C ASP A 35 10.14 -17.48 7.44
N ASN A 36 11.06 -16.54 7.68
CA ASN A 36 12.36 -16.81 8.29
C ASN A 36 12.32 -16.91 9.84
N LEU A 37 11.18 -16.69 10.50
CA LEU A 37 11.06 -16.90 11.94
C LEU A 37 11.01 -18.40 12.29
N PRO A 38 11.55 -18.81 13.44
CA PRO A 38 11.28 -20.13 13.98
C PRO A 38 9.77 -20.32 14.22
N GLU A 39 9.24 -21.52 13.99
CA GLU A 39 7.79 -21.83 14.06
C GLU A 39 7.12 -21.33 15.36
N GLY A 40 7.78 -21.47 16.51
CA GLY A 40 7.24 -21.00 17.79
C GLY A 40 7.09 -19.48 17.91
N PHE A 41 7.79 -18.70 17.09
CA PHE A 41 7.63 -17.25 17.01
C PHE A 41 6.63 -16.83 15.94
N GLN A 42 6.43 -17.63 14.88
CA GLN A 42 5.41 -17.41 13.86
C GLN A 42 4.01 -17.47 14.47
N THR A 43 3.71 -18.49 15.28
CA THR A 43 2.42 -18.60 15.98
C THR A 43 2.34 -17.81 17.28
N GLY A 44 3.32 -16.95 17.54
CA GLY A 44 3.42 -16.17 18.77
C GLY A 44 3.19 -14.68 18.51
N VAL A 45 3.31 -13.90 19.59
CA VAL A 45 3.12 -12.43 19.57
C VAL A 45 3.99 -11.73 18.51
N LYS A 46 5.14 -12.30 18.14
CA LYS A 46 6.00 -11.72 17.11
C LYS A 46 5.39 -11.89 15.72
N GLY A 47 4.97 -13.09 15.34
CA GLY A 47 4.30 -13.34 14.07
C GLY A 47 2.97 -12.60 13.95
N ASP A 48 2.15 -12.59 15.01
CA ASP A 48 0.88 -11.84 15.04
C ASP A 48 1.07 -10.34 14.72
N LYS A 49 2.18 -9.75 15.21
CA LYS A 49 2.52 -8.35 14.94
C LYS A 49 2.89 -8.10 13.49
N ILE A 50 3.65 -9.01 12.87
CA ILE A 50 4.04 -8.91 11.46
C ILE A 50 2.79 -9.03 10.59
N GLU A 51 1.96 -10.05 10.81
CA GLU A 51 0.71 -10.24 10.08
C GLU A 51 -0.24 -9.05 10.23
N SER A 52 -0.35 -8.48 11.44
CA SER A 52 -1.16 -7.28 11.67
C SER A 52 -0.62 -6.06 10.91
N ALA A 53 0.71 -5.91 10.82
CA ALA A 53 1.34 -4.82 10.09
C ALA A 53 1.11 -4.98 8.58
N VAL A 54 1.31 -6.19 8.04
CA VAL A 54 1.02 -6.53 6.64
C VAL A 54 -0.43 -6.23 6.29
N ALA A 55 -1.39 -6.70 7.10
CA ALA A 55 -2.81 -6.44 6.86
C ALA A 55 -3.17 -4.94 6.87
N ALA A 56 -2.53 -4.16 7.74
CA ALA A 56 -2.72 -2.70 7.77
C ALA A 56 -2.15 -2.01 6.52
N MET A 57 -1.02 -2.49 6.01
CA MET A 57 -0.39 -1.98 4.79
C MET A 57 -1.21 -2.33 3.54
N GLU A 58 -1.71 -3.57 3.43
CA GLU A 58 -2.60 -3.99 2.33
C GLU A 58 -3.89 -3.16 2.29
N SER A 59 -4.52 -2.95 3.45
CA SER A 59 -5.69 -2.07 3.59
C SER A 59 -5.39 -0.61 3.19
N SER A 60 -4.16 -0.15 3.44
CA SER A 60 -3.70 1.16 3.00
C SER A 60 -3.60 1.21 1.47
N ASN A 61 -3.05 0.19 0.83
CA ASN A 61 -3.00 0.09 -0.64
C ASN A 61 -4.39 0.08 -1.28
N GLU A 62 -5.36 -0.65 -0.70
CA GLU A 62 -6.75 -0.60 -1.15
C GLU A 62 -7.36 0.81 -1.04
N SER A 63 -7.01 1.54 0.02
CA SER A 63 -7.48 2.91 0.23
C SER A 63 -6.88 3.88 -0.78
N LEU A 64 -5.61 3.69 -1.14
CA LEU A 64 -4.94 4.45 -2.20
C LEU A 64 -5.56 4.17 -3.58
N ASP A 65 -5.94 2.92 -3.88
CA ASP A 65 -6.68 2.58 -5.11
C ASP A 65 -8.04 3.30 -5.18
N LYS A 66 -8.77 3.35 -4.07
CA LYS A 66 -10.01 4.12 -3.97
C LYS A 66 -9.77 5.61 -4.20
N ALA A 67 -8.66 6.16 -3.68
CA ALA A 67 -8.28 7.55 -3.90
C ALA A 67 -7.98 7.82 -5.39
N ILE A 68 -7.21 6.96 -6.06
CA ILE A 68 -6.95 7.04 -7.51
C ILE A 68 -8.26 7.01 -8.30
N ALA A 69 -9.18 6.10 -7.97
CA ALA A 69 -10.48 6.03 -8.64
C ALA A 69 -11.27 7.34 -8.52
N LYS A 70 -11.26 7.98 -7.34
CA LYS A 70 -11.92 9.26 -7.09
C LYS A 70 -11.24 10.44 -7.80
N LEU A 71 -9.92 10.44 -7.88
CA LEU A 71 -9.16 11.43 -8.65
C LEU A 71 -9.48 11.32 -10.15
N ASN A 72 -9.54 10.10 -10.69
CA ASN A 72 -9.95 9.83 -12.06
C ASN A 72 -11.41 10.27 -12.33
N GLU A 73 -12.32 10.04 -11.39
CA GLU A 73 -13.70 10.52 -11.48
C GLU A 73 -13.76 12.06 -11.55
N ALA A 74 -12.98 12.76 -10.72
CA ALA A 74 -12.92 14.23 -10.69
C ALA A 74 -12.31 14.85 -11.96
N MET A 75 -11.54 14.07 -12.74
CA MET A 75 -10.93 14.54 -14.00
C MET A 75 -11.89 14.57 -15.18
N LYS A 76 -12.96 13.78 -15.15
CA LYS A 76 -14.01 13.75 -16.18
C LYS A 76 -14.58 15.16 -16.35
#